data_AF-A0A0B7FI05-F1
#
_entry.id   AF-A0A0B7FI05-F1
#
_cell.length_a   1.000
_cell.length_b   1.000
_cell.length_c   1.000
_cell.angle_alpha   90.00
_cell.angle_beta   90.00
_cell.angle_gamma   90.00
#
_symmetry.space_group_name_H-M   'P 1'
#
loop_
_entity.id
_entity.type
_entity.pdbx_description
1 polymer ?
#
loop_
_entity_poly.entity_id
_entity_poly.type
_entity_poly.pdbx_seq_one_letter_code
_entity_poly.pdbx_strand_id
1 'polypeptide(L)'
;MIAEREYRRKGLAFEALQMFLNYTTRRDLEPPGLALDPYQLVVRIGGSNAPSRELFRRLGFVVSKEVVVFDEVEMRWHWNENGIEPELSEEAVQSLWGGGETNNTLSVKTLFHCVHPLKTKVVR
;
A
#
# COMPACT_ATOMS: atom_id res chain seq x y z
N MET A 1 -14.01 -5.06 -10.58
CA MET A 1 -14.41 -4.27 -9.40
C MET A 1 -15.93 -4.08 -9.44
N ILE A 2 -16.60 -4.45 -8.35
CA ILE A 2 -18.07 -4.53 -8.29
C ILE A 2 -18.58 -3.18 -7.77
N ALA A 3 -19.08 -2.37 -8.70
CA ALA A 3 -19.79 -1.13 -8.40
C ALA A 3 -20.97 -1.02 -9.36
N GLU A 4 -22.06 -0.39 -8.95
CA GLU A 4 -23.17 -0.07 -9.84
C GLU A 4 -22.68 0.84 -10.98
N ARG A 5 -23.34 0.76 -12.13
CA ARG A 5 -22.88 1.43 -13.36
C ARG A 5 -22.68 2.95 -13.14
N GLU A 6 -23.52 3.55 -12.31
CA GLU A 6 -23.52 4.97 -11.99
C GLU A 6 -22.32 5.42 -11.15
N TYR A 7 -21.67 4.51 -10.42
CA TYR A 7 -20.51 4.80 -9.57
C TYR A 7 -19.17 4.39 -10.21
N ARG A 8 -19.20 3.74 -11.37
CA ARG A 8 -17.97 3.35 -12.09
C ARG A 8 -17.27 4.57 -12.68
N ARG A 9 -15.94 4.43 -12.88
CA ARG A 9 -15.09 5.42 -13.58
C ARG A 9 -15.01 6.81 -12.94
N LYS A 10 -15.48 6.95 -11.69
CA LYS A 10 -15.41 8.19 -10.89
C LYS A 10 -14.23 8.25 -9.93
N GLY A 11 -13.27 7.34 -10.04
CA GLY A 11 -12.13 7.24 -9.10
C GLY A 11 -12.46 6.66 -7.72
N LEU A 12 -13.74 6.47 -7.39
CA LEU A 12 -14.19 6.02 -6.05
C LEU A 12 -13.46 4.78 -5.52
N ALA A 13 -13.21 3.79 -6.37
CA ALA A 13 -12.51 2.59 -5.93
C ALA A 13 -11.01 2.79 -5.72
N PHE A 14 -10.39 3.71 -6.45
CA PHE A 14 -9.01 4.07 -6.20
C PHE A 14 -8.89 4.70 -4.81
N GLU A 15 -9.74 5.67 -4.50
CA GLU A 15 -9.80 6.31 -3.18
C GLU A 15 -10.09 5.31 -2.05
N ALA A 16 -11.11 4.47 -2.23
CA ALA A 16 -11.48 3.47 -1.24
C ALA A 16 -10.36 2.46 -0.99
N LEU A 17 -9.69 2.00 -2.05
CA LEU A 17 -8.55 1.08 -1.93
C LEU A 17 -7.33 1.76 -1.32
N GLN A 18 -7.05 3.01 -1.66
CA GLN A 18 -5.94 3.76 -1.06
C GLN A 18 -6.17 3.93 0.46
N MET A 19 -7.40 4.28 0.86
CA MET A 19 -7.78 4.33 2.28
C MET A 19 -7.64 2.97 2.96
N PHE A 20 -8.09 1.90 2.30
CA PHE A 20 -7.98 0.54 2.80
C PHE A 20 -6.52 0.13 3.01
N LEU A 21 -5.68 0.28 1.99
CA LEU A 21 -4.25 -0.05 2.03
C LEU A 21 -3.56 0.70 3.17
N ASN A 22 -3.77 2.01 3.25
CA ASN A 22 -3.25 2.86 4.32
C ASN A 22 -3.66 2.36 5.71
N TYR A 23 -4.93 2.02 5.91
CA TYR A 23 -5.40 1.47 7.18
C TYR A 23 -4.78 0.10 7.48
N THR A 24 -4.66 -0.77 6.46
CA THR A 24 -4.20 -2.14 6.67
C THR A 24 -2.73 -2.24 7.01
N THR A 25 -1.88 -1.31 6.56
CA THR A 25 -0.42 -1.43 6.70
C THR A 25 0.21 -0.41 7.62
N ARG A 26 -0.54 0.61 8.09
CA ARG A 26 -0.02 1.55 9.09
C ARG A 26 0.13 0.88 10.46
N ARG A 27 1.33 1.04 11.02
CA ARG A 27 1.73 0.53 12.35
C ARG A 27 1.79 1.61 13.42
N ASP A 28 1.69 2.88 13.00
CA ASP A 28 1.91 4.09 13.81
C ASP A 28 0.60 4.75 14.29
N LEU A 29 -0.55 4.10 14.06
CA LEU A 29 -1.86 4.59 14.48
C LEU A 29 -2.18 4.16 15.91
N GLU A 30 -3.00 4.95 16.62
CA GLU A 30 -3.60 4.58 17.90
C GLU A 30 -5.14 4.71 17.80
N PRO A 31 -5.89 3.59 17.84
CA PRO A 31 -5.41 2.21 17.90
C PRO A 31 -4.64 1.81 16.64
N PRO A 32 -3.69 0.86 16.73
CA PRO A 32 -2.97 0.37 15.57
C PRO A 32 -3.96 -0.18 14.54
N GLY A 33 -3.67 0.06 13.25
CA GLY A 33 -4.39 -0.58 12.15
C GLY A 33 -4.18 -2.09 12.15
N LEU A 34 -4.46 -2.76 11.03
CA LEU A 34 -4.16 -4.20 10.93
C LEU A 34 -2.65 -4.51 10.93
N ALA A 35 -1.81 -3.50 10.72
CA ALA A 35 -0.34 -3.60 10.75
C ALA A 35 0.23 -4.71 9.83
N LEU A 36 -0.51 -5.06 8.76
CA LEU A 36 -0.10 -6.09 7.82
C LEU A 36 1.18 -5.68 7.11
N ASP A 37 2.02 -6.67 6.84
CA ASP A 37 3.16 -6.46 5.98
C ASP A 37 2.68 -6.23 4.54
N PRO A 38 3.20 -5.22 3.80
CA PRO A 38 2.81 -4.99 2.41
C PRO A 38 2.90 -6.24 1.53
N TYR A 39 3.84 -7.15 1.77
CA TYR A 39 4.00 -8.39 0.98
C TYR A 39 2.90 -9.42 1.21
N GLN A 40 2.09 -9.26 2.25
CA GLN A 40 0.93 -10.12 2.52
C GLN A 40 -0.28 -9.71 1.68
N LEU A 41 -0.25 -8.56 1.00
CA LEU A 41 -1.36 -8.07 0.20
C LEU A 41 -1.31 -8.63 -1.21
N VAL A 42 -2.28 -9.47 -1.53
CA VAL A 42 -2.44 -10.14 -2.81
C VAL A 42 -3.82 -9.87 -3.37
N VAL A 43 -3.91 -9.66 -4.68
CA VAL A 43 -5.18 -9.61 -5.40
C VAL A 43 -5.17 -10.59 -6.56
N ARG A 44 -6.29 -11.29 -6.75
CA ARG A 44 -6.54 -12.16 -7.90
C ARG A 44 -7.62 -11.55 -8.75
N ILE A 45 -7.34 -11.38 -10.04
CA ILE A 45 -8.21 -10.67 -10.97
C ILE A 45 -8.37 -11.54 -12.21
N GLY A 46 -9.60 -11.73 -12.69
CA GLY A 46 -9.82 -12.43 -13.96
C GLY A 46 -9.02 -11.79 -15.12
N GLY A 47 -8.45 -12.60 -15.99
CA GLY A 47 -7.51 -12.21 -17.04
C GLY A 47 -8.11 -11.20 -18.02
N SER A 48 -9.40 -11.37 -18.32
CA SER A 48 -10.21 -10.46 -19.12
C SER A 48 -10.58 -9.12 -18.43
N ASN A 49 -10.37 -8.97 -17.12
CA ASN A 49 -10.74 -7.77 -16.36
C ASN A 49 -9.65 -6.69 -16.39
N ALA A 50 -9.32 -6.23 -17.60
CA ALA A 50 -8.32 -5.18 -17.84
C ALA A 50 -8.52 -3.91 -16.97
N PRO A 51 -9.76 -3.39 -16.75
CA PRO A 51 -9.94 -2.20 -15.91
C PRO A 51 -9.51 -2.39 -14.45
N SER A 52 -9.72 -3.58 -13.89
CA SER A 52 -9.31 -3.85 -12.50
C SER A 52 -7.79 -4.06 -12.44
N ARG A 53 -7.19 -4.74 -13.42
CA ARG A 53 -5.72 -4.90 -13.51
C ARG A 53 -5.02 -3.54 -13.58
N GLU A 54 -5.55 -2.61 -14.37
CA GLU A 54 -5.08 -1.22 -14.45
C GLU A 54 -5.16 -0.50 -13.11
N LEU A 55 -6.30 -0.62 -12.42
CA LEU A 55 -6.52 0.00 -11.12
C LEU A 55 -5.48 -0.45 -10.09
N PHE A 56 -5.26 -1.76 -9.96
CA PHE A 56 -4.31 -2.29 -8.99
C PHE A 56 -2.86 -1.98 -9.36
N ARG A 57 -2.52 -1.96 -10.66
CA ARG A 57 -1.18 -1.51 -11.10
C ARG A 57 -0.91 -0.06 -10.68
N ARG A 58 -1.88 0.84 -10.83
CA ARG A 58 -1.76 2.24 -10.37
C ARG A 58 -1.61 2.38 -8.86
N LEU A 59 -2.11 1.41 -8.09
CA LEU A 59 -1.94 1.34 -6.63
C LEU A 59 -0.59 0.74 -6.22
N GLY A 60 0.28 0.37 -7.16
CA GLY A 60 1.59 -0.21 -6.88
C GLY A 60 1.62 -1.74 -6.78
N PHE A 61 0.58 -2.42 -7.25
CA PHE A 61 0.62 -3.88 -7.40
C PHE A 61 1.34 -4.27 -8.69
N VAL A 62 2.18 -5.29 -8.61
CA VAL A 62 2.83 -5.91 -9.77
C VAL A 62 2.30 -7.31 -9.99
N VAL A 63 2.29 -7.76 -11.24
CA VAL A 63 1.88 -9.14 -11.56
C VAL A 63 2.92 -10.11 -11.00
N SER A 64 2.48 -11.04 -10.16
CA SER A 64 3.35 -12.10 -9.62
C SER A 64 3.21 -13.39 -10.41
N LYS A 65 1.98 -13.72 -10.87
CA LYS A 65 1.69 -14.99 -11.52
C LYS A 65 0.46 -14.89 -12.42
N GLU A 66 0.53 -15.52 -13.58
CA GLU A 66 -0.64 -15.81 -14.40
C GLU A 66 -1.10 -17.26 -14.17
N VAL A 67 -2.39 -17.43 -13.88
CA VAL A 67 -3.00 -18.72 -13.57
C VAL A 67 -3.96 -19.08 -14.71
N VAL A 68 -3.40 -19.66 -15.76
CA VAL A 68 -4.10 -19.98 -17.02
C VAL A 68 -5.34 -20.84 -16.80
N VAL A 69 -5.28 -21.81 -15.88
CA VAL A 69 -6.40 -22.74 -15.60
C VAL A 69 -7.66 -22.02 -15.14
N PHE A 70 -7.52 -20.86 -14.47
CA PHE A 70 -8.65 -20.08 -13.96
C PHE A 70 -8.89 -18.79 -14.75
N ASP A 71 -8.12 -18.52 -15.81
CA ASP A 71 -8.05 -17.20 -16.45
C ASP A 71 -7.91 -16.10 -15.39
N GLU A 72 -6.91 -16.21 -14.51
CA GLU A 72 -6.66 -15.24 -13.44
C GLU A 72 -5.23 -14.73 -13.46
N VAL A 73 -5.06 -13.50 -13.00
CA VAL A 73 -3.78 -12.86 -12.76
C VAL A 73 -3.69 -12.56 -11.27
N GLU A 74 -2.65 -13.08 -10.63
CA GLU A 74 -2.25 -12.72 -9.28
C GLU A 74 -1.35 -11.50 -9.33
N MET A 75 -1.62 -10.52 -8.47
CA MET A 75 -0.79 -9.33 -8.30
C MET A 75 -0.47 -9.12 -6.82
N ARG A 76 0.75 -8.65 -6.52
CA ARG A 76 1.25 -8.39 -5.16
C ARG A 76 1.66 -6.95 -4.96
N TRP A 77 1.40 -6.40 -3.78
CA TRP A 77 1.75 -5.01 -3.46
C TRP A 77 3.22 -4.87 -3.08
N HIS A 78 3.91 -3.85 -3.62
CA HIS A 78 5.33 -3.55 -3.36
C HIS A 78 6.36 -4.65 -3.66
N TRP A 79 5.96 -5.68 -4.41
CA TRP A 79 6.87 -6.75 -4.86
C TRP A 79 7.80 -6.23 -5.97
N ASN A 80 9.09 -6.59 -5.93
CA ASN A 80 10.04 -6.27 -7.01
C ASN A 80 9.95 -7.30 -8.15
N GLU A 81 10.28 -6.89 -9.37
CA GLU A 81 10.15 -7.70 -10.60
C GLU A 81 10.98 -9.00 -10.57
N ASN A 82 11.94 -9.09 -9.64
CA ASN A 82 12.89 -10.20 -9.54
C ASN A 82 12.37 -11.36 -8.68
N GLY A 83 11.18 -11.29 -8.08
CA GLY A 83 10.71 -12.38 -7.22
C GLY A 83 11.43 -12.46 -5.88
N ILE A 84 12.23 -11.44 -5.54
CA ILE A 84 13.04 -11.40 -4.33
C ILE A 84 12.22 -10.63 -3.30
N GLU A 85 11.83 -11.27 -2.20
CA GLU A 85 11.41 -10.53 -1.00
C GLU A 85 12.45 -9.46 -0.73
N PRO A 86 12.13 -8.16 -0.86
CA PRO A 86 13.07 -7.12 -0.51
C PRO A 86 13.48 -7.36 0.93
N GLU A 87 14.78 -7.49 1.18
CA GLU A 87 15.32 -7.52 2.54
C GLU A 87 14.85 -6.22 3.23
N LEU A 88 13.80 -6.32 4.04
CA LEU A 88 13.17 -5.17 4.67
C LEU A 88 14.09 -4.66 5.76
N SER A 89 14.89 -3.63 5.46
CA SER A 89 15.32 -2.73 6.53
C SER A 89 14.10 -1.95 7.02
N GLU A 90 13.98 -1.74 8.33
CA GLU A 90 12.87 -0.94 8.91
C GLU A 90 12.79 0.47 8.29
N GLU A 91 13.92 0.96 7.78
CA GLU A 91 14.06 2.23 7.06
C GLU A 91 13.32 2.23 5.71
N ALA A 92 13.35 1.13 4.96
CA ALA A 92 12.62 1.00 3.69
C ALA A 92 11.10 1.03 3.93
N VAL A 93 10.64 0.35 4.98
CA VAL A 93 9.24 0.36 5.43
C VAL A 93 8.82 1.77 5.84
N GLN A 94 9.67 2.55 6.51
CA GLN A 94 9.38 3.95 6.88
C GLN A 94 9.41 4.92 5.69
N SER A 95 10.32 4.74 4.73
CA SER A 95 10.43 5.58 3.54
C SER A 95 9.22 5.45 2.61
N LEU A 96 8.54 4.31 2.62
CA LEU A 96 7.27 4.08 1.94
C LEU A 96 6.15 5.02 2.45
N TRP A 97 6.29 5.57 3.65
CA TRP A 97 5.35 6.52 4.26
C TRP A 97 5.91 7.94 4.42
N GLY A 98 7.20 8.16 4.19
CA GLY A 98 7.88 9.44 4.39
C GLY A 98 8.95 9.70 3.33
N GLY A 99 8.61 10.46 2.28
CA GLY A 99 9.55 10.79 1.22
C GLY A 99 8.96 11.64 0.09
N GLY A 100 8.20 12.69 0.44
CA GLY A 100 7.78 13.70 -0.52
C GLY A 100 8.64 14.95 -0.43
N GLU A 101 9.63 15.07 -1.31
CA GLU A 101 10.27 16.32 -1.72
C GLU A 101 10.53 16.21 -3.24
N THR A 102 10.04 17.08 -4.13
CA THR A 102 9.73 18.51 -4.01
C THR A 102 8.71 19.00 -5.06
N ASN A 103 8.07 20.13 -4.73
CA ASN A 103 7.51 21.18 -5.61
C ASN A 103 6.09 21.00 -6.19
N ASN A 104 5.07 21.21 -5.35
CA ASN A 104 4.21 22.40 -5.48
C ASN A 104 3.09 22.41 -4.42
N THR A 105 3.09 23.50 -3.64
CA THR A 105 1.89 24.26 -3.22
C THR A 105 0.68 23.46 -2.71
N LEU A 106 0.66 23.15 -1.41
CA LEU A 106 -0.39 23.59 -0.47
C LEU A 106 -0.11 23.06 0.94
N SER A 107 0.01 24.00 1.87
CA SER A 107 0.30 23.79 3.28
C SER A 107 -0.81 23.02 4.00
N VAL A 108 -0.48 21.83 4.50
CA VAL A 108 -1.12 21.27 5.71
C VAL A 108 -0.02 20.97 6.72
N LYS A 109 0.62 22.04 7.20
CA LYS A 109 1.43 22.02 8.42
C LYS A 109 0.50 21.91 9.62
N THR A 110 0.18 20.68 10.02
CA THR A 110 -0.22 20.42 11.41
C THR A 110 0.21 19.02 11.80
N LEU A 111 0.84 18.91 12.97
CA LEU A 111 0.99 17.70 13.79
C LEU A 111 2.24 16.81 13.61
N PHE A 112 3.45 17.37 13.78
CA PHE A 112 4.57 16.58 14.33
C PHE A 112 5.38 17.42 15.31
N HIS A 113 4.88 17.51 16.54
CA HIS A 113 5.61 18.05 17.69
C HIS A 113 5.34 17.19 18.94
N CYS A 114 5.72 15.91 18.85
CA CYS A 114 5.91 14.93 19.93
C CYS A 114 6.19 13.64 19.16
N VAL A 115 7.35 12.98 19.25
CA VAL A 115 7.83 12.26 20.42
C VAL A 115 9.35 12.10 20.29
N HIS A 116 10.10 12.61 21.26
CA HIS A 116 11.47 12.14 21.55
C HIS A 116 11.33 10.93 22.49
N PRO A 117 11.96 9.77 22.22
CA PRO A 117 12.02 8.70 23.22
C PRO A 117 13.20 8.91 24.17
N LEU A 118 12.86 8.89 25.46
CA LEU A 118 13.77 8.85 26.60
C LEU A 118 14.74 7.66 26.47
N LYS A 119 16.06 7.94 26.53
CA LYS A 119 17.10 6.92 26.75
C LYS A 119 17.07 6.46 28.21
N THR A 120 16.58 5.26 28.47
CA THR A 120 16.73 4.58 29.76
C THR A 120 18.16 4.04 29.89
N LYS A 121 18.95 4.65 30.78
CA LYS A 121 20.22 4.10 31.27
C LYS A 121 19.94 2.87 32.14
N VAL A 122 20.49 1.73 31.77
CA VAL A 122 20.64 0.58 32.67
C VAL A 122 21.83 0.87 33.57
N VAL A 123 21.58 0.99 34.88
CA VAL A 123 22.60 1.03 35.93
C VAL A 123 22.91 -0.40 36.33
N ARG A 124 24.19 -0.76 36.36
CA ARG A 124 24.72 -1.92 37.10
C ARG A 124 25.54 -1.39 38.26
#